data_AF-M2UIK9-F1
#
_entry.id   AF-M2UIK9-F1
#
_cell.length_a   1.000
_cell.length_b   1.000
_cell.length_c   1.000
_cell.angle_alpha   90.00
_cell.angle_beta   90.00
_cell.angle_gamma   90.00
#
_symmetry.space_group_name_H-M   'P 1'
#
loop_
_entity.id
_entity.type
_entity.pdbx_description
1 polymer ?
#
loop_
_entity_poly.entity_id
_entity_poly.type
_entity_poly.pdbx_seq_one_letter_code
_entity_poly.pdbx_strand_id
1 'polypeptide(L)' 'VDPRLASNAYVSYDYADRAHAKLIVTKGKGFTKEKNKGKRGSYRGGMIDTSGGKGIKFDD' A
#
# COMPACT_ATOMS: atom_id res chain seq x y z
N VAL A 1 -7.07 -9.65 22.77
CA VAL A 1 -6.70 -8.72 21.66
C VAL A 1 -5.84 -9.50 20.66
N ASP A 2 -6.17 -9.51 19.37
CA ASP A 2 -5.39 -10.25 18.36
C ASP A 2 -3.93 -9.75 18.35
N PRO A 3 -2.91 -10.63 18.50
CA PRO A 3 -1.50 -10.24 18.45
C PRO A 3 -1.09 -9.45 17.19
N ARG A 4 -1.79 -9.65 16.06
CA ARG A 4 -1.57 -8.89 14.81
C ARG A 4 -1.93 -7.42 14.92
N LEU A 5 -2.78 -7.06 15.88
CA LEU A 5 -3.26 -5.69 16.13
C LEU A 5 -2.58 -5.07 17.37
N ALA A 6 -1.57 -5.72 17.93
CA ALA A 6 -0.87 -5.24 19.12
C ALA A 6 0.01 -4.00 18.87
N SER A 7 0.33 -3.69 17.61
CA SER A 7 1.23 -2.61 17.22
C SER A 7 0.67 -1.78 16.06
N ASN A 8 0.79 -0.46 16.17
CA ASN A 8 0.52 0.50 15.10
C ASN A 8 1.73 0.77 14.20
N ALA A 9 2.81 -0.02 14.32
CA ALA A 9 3.99 0.15 13.49
C ALA A 9 3.65 -0.08 11.99
N TYR A 10 4.25 0.74 11.13
CA TYR A 10 4.11 0.59 9.68
C TYR A 10 4.71 -0.74 9.21
N VAL A 11 3.93 -1.52 8.46
CA VAL A 11 4.38 -2.77 7.83
C VAL A 11 4.65 -2.49 6.36
N SER A 12 5.92 -2.58 5.95
CA SER A 12 6.30 -2.47 4.54
C SER A 12 5.69 -3.63 3.74
N TYR A 13 5.22 -3.31 2.54
CA TYR A 13 4.90 -4.31 1.53
C TYR A 13 5.30 -3.80 0.16
N ASP A 14 5.63 -4.72 -0.75
CA ASP A 14 6.32 -4.45 -2.02
C ASP A 14 5.64 -3.35 -2.86
N TYR A 15 4.32 -3.26 -2.85
CA TYR A 15 3.62 -2.18 -3.55
C TYR A 15 3.78 -0.82 -2.87
N ALA A 16 3.68 -0.73 -1.54
CA ALA A 16 3.80 0.55 -0.84
C ALA A 16 5.21 1.13 -0.97
N ASP A 17 6.24 0.29 -0.90
CA ASP A 17 7.62 0.75 -1.03
C ASP A 17 7.92 1.24 -2.45
N ARG A 18 7.42 0.54 -3.48
CA ARG A 18 7.54 0.98 -4.89
C ARG A 18 6.76 2.26 -5.18
N ALA A 19 5.58 2.42 -4.58
CA ALA A 19 4.80 3.65 -4.70
C ALA A 19 5.53 4.81 -4.02
N HIS A 20 6.04 4.59 -2.81
CA HIS A 20 6.80 5.57 -2.05
C HIS A 20 8.04 6.05 -2.80
N ALA A 21 8.87 5.13 -3.31
CA ALA A 21 10.12 5.44 -4.00
C ALA A 21 9.96 6.39 -5.20
N LYS A 22 8.82 6.33 -5.91
CA LYS A 22 8.56 7.22 -7.06
C LYS A 22 7.84 8.50 -6.67
N LEU A 23 6.99 8.46 -5.65
CA LEU A 23 6.20 9.62 -5.26
C LEU A 23 7.00 10.59 -4.38
N ILE A 24 7.98 10.10 -3.60
CA ILE A 24 8.79 10.92 -2.69
C ILE A 24 9.56 12.05 -3.38
N VAL A 25 9.99 11.84 -4.63
CA VAL A 25 10.75 12.85 -5.39
C VAL A 25 9.87 13.95 -5.97
N THR A 26 8.56 13.73 -6.07
CA THR A 26 7.62 14.68 -6.68
C THR A 26 6.91 15.52 -5.60
N LYS A 27 6.92 16.84 -5.76
CA LYS A 27 6.30 17.78 -4.80
C LYS A 27 5.29 18.71 -5.50
N GLY A 28 4.37 19.27 -4.71
CA GLY A 28 3.40 20.27 -5.20
C GLY A 28 2.43 19.73 -6.26
N LYS A 29 2.07 20.57 -7.24
CA LYS A 29 1.07 20.25 -8.29
C LYS A 29 1.47 19.07 -9.18
N GLY A 30 2.76 18.74 -9.25
CA GLY A 30 3.28 17.58 -9.97
C GLY A 30 2.96 16.24 -9.29
N PHE A 31 2.87 16.23 -7.96
CA PHE A 31 2.57 15.05 -7.17
C PHE A 31 1.21 14.46 -7.55
N THR A 32 0.18 15.31 -7.67
CA THR A 32 -1.18 14.86 -7.99
C THR A 32 -1.26 14.20 -9.37
N LYS A 33 -0.48 14.72 -10.34
CA LYS A 33 -0.39 14.17 -11.69
C LYS A 33 0.34 12.82 -11.70
N GLU A 34 1.50 12.72 -11.06
CA GLU A 34 2.27 11.47 -11.00
C GLU A 34 1.56 10.38 -10.18
N LYS A 35 0.87 10.75 -9.10
CA LYS A 35 -0.03 9.83 -8.39
C LYS A 35 -1.12 9.28 -9.31
N ASN A 36 -1.82 10.14 -10.05
CA ASN A 36 -2.90 9.72 -10.94
C ASN A 36 -2.40 8.89 -12.14
N LYS A 37 -1.22 9.20 -12.68
CA LYS A 37 -0.54 8.41 -13.72
C LYS A 37 -0.12 7.04 -13.19
N GLY A 38 0.39 6.99 -11.95
CA GLY A 38 0.69 5.76 -11.24
C GLY A 38 -0.53 4.84 -11.11
N LYS A 39 -1.66 5.39 -10.66
CA LYS A 39 -2.94 4.67 -10.56
C LYS A 39 -3.47 4.15 -11.90
N ARG A 40 -3.24 4.86 -13.02
CA ARG A 40 -3.77 4.49 -14.35
C ARG A 40 -3.04 3.35 -15.05
N GLY A 41 -2.00 2.76 -14.46
CA GLY A 41 -1.38 1.55 -15.01
C GLY A 41 0.13 1.61 -15.19
N SER A 42 0.79 2.68 -14.75
CA SER A 42 2.25 2.64 -14.58
C SER A 42 2.67 1.79 -13.37
N TYR A 43 1.77 1.57 -12.42
CA TYR A 43 1.90 0.60 -11.35
C TYR A 43 0.90 -0.52 -11.52
N ARG A 44 1.26 -1.51 -12.33
CA ARG A 44 0.71 -2.85 -12.18
C ARG A 44 1.40 -3.41 -10.94
N GLY A 45 0.69 -3.47 -9.81
CA GLY A 45 1.25 -4.03 -8.58
C GLY A 45 1.80 -5.44 -8.80
N GLY A 46 2.57 -5.96 -7.83
CA GLY A 46 2.95 -7.38 -7.82
C GLY A 46 1.71 -8.29 -7.83
N MET A 47 1.93 -9.59 -7.98
CA MET A 47 0.85 -10.58 -7.89
C MET A 47 0.04 -10.31 -6.62
N ILE A 48 -1.27 -10.11 -6.78
CA ILE A 48 -2.18 -10.02 -5.64
C ILE A 48 -2.11 -11.39 -4.97
N ASP A 49 -1.74 -11.40 -3.70
CA ASP A 49 -1.85 -12.58 -2.85
C ASP A 49 -3.34 -12.92 -2.69
N THR A 50 -3.84 -13.78 -3.58
CA THR A 50 -5.21 -14.30 -3.56
C THR A 50 -5.35 -15.52 -2.66
N SER A 51 -4.26 -15.97 -2.01
CA SER A 51 -4.22 -17.23 -1.27
C SER A 51 -5.00 -17.23 0.05
N GLY A 52 -5.61 -16.10 0.45
CA GLY A 52 -6.77 -16.11 1.34
C GLY A 52 -6.81 -15.04 2.43
N GLY A 53 -8.03 -14.56 2.67
CA GLY A 53 -8.58 -14.17 3.98
C GLY A 53 -7.69 -13.40 4.95
N LYS A 54 -7.27 -12.18 4.61
CA LYS A 54 -6.74 -11.20 5.61
C LYS A 54 -7.84 -10.59 6.48
N GLY A 55 -9.05 -11.17 6.49
CA GLY A 55 -10.16 -10.71 7.31
C GLY A 55 -9.98 -11.16 8.75
N ILE A 56 -10.06 -10.22 9.69
CA ILE A 56 -10.09 -10.52 11.12
C ILE A 56 -11.54 -10.39 11.56
N LYS A 57 -12.10 -11.46 12.11
CA LYS A 57 -13.40 -11.42 12.79
C LYS A 57 -13.13 -11.11 14.26
N PHE A 58 -13.81 -10.10 14.80
CA PHE A 58 -13.82 -9.83 16.23
C PHE A 58 -14.95 -10.63 16.85
N ASP A 59 -14.66 -11.36 17.93
CA ASP A 59 -15.66 -12.21 18.58
C ASP A 59 -16.49 -11.45 19.65
N ASP A 60 -16.07 -10.23 20.02
CA ASP A 60 -16.36 -9.60 21.32
C ASP A 60 -15.90 -10.48 22.50
#